data_AF-A0A9P6ZMC7-F1
#
_entry.id   AF-A0A9P6ZMC7-F1
#
_cell.length_a   1.000
_cell.length_b   1.000
_cell.length_c   1.000
_cell.angle_alpha   90.00
_cell.angle_beta   90.00
_cell.angle_gamma   90.00
#
_symmetry.space_group_name_H-M   'P 1'
#
loop_
_entity.id
_entity.type
_entity.pdbx_description
1 polymer ?
#
loop_
_entity_poly.entity_id
_entity_poly.type
_entity_poly.pdbx_seq_one_letter_code
_entity_poly.pdbx_strand_id
1 'polypeptide(L)'
;LTFCDLIIFIMDAQCLFLEIHSFMDWVLIAQPRISNIGTLTVNSDWMGAFTHESDMCNKLYMAGVPVWYVRTKAYIPANMKIIKPV
;
A
#
# COMPACT_ATOMS: atom_id res chain seq x y z
N LEU A 1 24.50 -2.15 24.85
CA LEU A 1 24.02 -2.14 23.45
C LEU A 1 24.93 -3.02 22.64
N THR A 2 24.40 -4.06 22.01
CA THR A 2 25.09 -4.84 20.98
C THR A 2 24.95 -4.15 19.62
N PHE A 3 25.74 -4.57 18.64
CA PHE A 3 25.58 -4.10 17.26
C PHE A 3 24.17 -4.41 16.71
N CYS A 4 23.61 -5.58 17.04
CA CYS A 4 22.26 -5.96 16.64
C CYS A 4 21.19 -5.01 17.21
N ASP A 5 21.33 -4.61 18.48
CA ASP A 5 20.39 -3.66 19.12
C ASP A 5 20.39 -2.30 18.40
N LEU A 6 21.56 -1.85 17.95
CA LEU A 6 21.67 -0.59 17.19
C LEU A 6 20.98 -0.68 15.82
N ILE A 7 21.13 -1.81 15.12
CA ILE A 7 20.48 -2.03 13.82
C ILE A 7 18.96 -2.06 13.97
N ILE A 8 18.44 -2.77 14.99
CA ILE A 8 17.01 -2.81 15.29
C ILE A 8 16.49 -1.39 15.57
N PHE A 9 17.20 -0.64 16.42
CA PHE A 9 16.80 0.74 16.73
C PHE A 9 16.74 1.65 15.50
N ILE A 10 17.74 1.58 14.61
CA ILE A 10 17.75 2.37 13.36
C ILE A 10 16.60 1.94 12.45
N MET A 11 16.37 0.63 12.30
CA MET A 11 15.27 0.10 11.49
C MET A 11 13.92 0.57 12.02
N ASP A 12 13.69 0.50 13.33
CA ASP A 12 12.44 0.95 13.95
C ASP A 12 12.23 2.46 13.75
N ALA A 13 13.30 3.26 13.92
CA ALA A 13 13.23 4.69 13.65
C ALA A 13 12.90 4.99 12.18
N GLN A 14 13.56 4.30 11.23
CA GLN A 14 13.28 4.46 9.79
C GLN A 14 11.85 4.06 9.44
N CYS A 15 11.37 2.92 9.96
CA CYS A 15 9.99 2.48 9.78
C CYS A 15 9.00 3.52 10.31
N LEU A 16 9.23 4.05 11.53
CA LEU A 16 8.37 5.07 12.11
C LEU A 16 8.34 6.36 11.26
N PHE A 17 9.49 6.81 10.74
CA PHE A 17 9.52 7.98 9.87
C PHE A 17 8.75 7.75 8.56
N LEU A 18 8.90 6.57 7.96
CA LEU A 18 8.15 6.19 6.75
C LEU A 18 6.65 6.11 7.03
N GLU A 19 6.23 5.56 8.17
CA GLU A 19 4.83 5.53 8.59
C GLU A 19 4.27 6.95 8.73
N ILE A 20 4.98 7.85 9.41
CA ILE A 20 4.55 9.25 9.56
C ILE A 20 4.43 9.93 8.20
N HIS A 21 5.42 9.78 7.32
CA HIS A 21 5.36 10.36 5.97
C HIS A 21 4.18 9.81 5.16
N SER A 22 3.99 8.49 5.17
CA SER A 22 2.88 7.84 4.47
C SER A 22 1.52 8.27 5.00
N PHE A 23 1.41 8.49 6.32
CA PHE A 23 0.19 9.00 6.96
C PHE A 23 -0.08 10.45 6.56
N MET A 24 0.95 11.28 6.48
CA MET A 24 0.82 12.66 6.01
C MET A 24 0.35 12.71 4.56
N ASP A 25 0.94 11.90 3.67
CA ASP A 25 0.51 11.78 2.28
C ASP A 25 -0.93 11.26 2.18
N TRP A 26 -1.32 10.32 3.04
CA TRP A 26 -2.70 9.85 3.13
C TRP A 26 -3.67 10.99 3.46
N VAL A 27 -3.44 11.71 4.56
CA VAL A 27 -4.36 12.76 5.04
C VAL A 27 -4.42 13.95 4.08
N LEU A 28 -3.27 14.39 3.57
CA LEU A 28 -3.16 15.61 2.77
C LEU A 28 -3.48 15.39 1.30
N ILE A 29 -3.25 14.19 0.76
CA ILE A 29 -3.29 13.95 -0.68
C ILE A 29 -4.27 12.82 -1.02
N ALA A 30 -4.11 11.63 -0.47
CA ALA A 30 -4.88 10.46 -0.90
C ALA A 30 -6.36 10.50 -0.48
N GLN A 31 -6.62 10.79 0.80
CA GLN A 31 -7.96 10.79 1.38
C GLN A 31 -8.89 11.83 0.70
N PRO A 32 -8.46 13.07 0.44
CA PRO A 32 -9.28 14.03 -0.32
C PRO A 32 -9.60 13.54 -1.74
N ARG A 33 -8.68 12.82 -2.39
CA ARG A 33 -8.86 12.30 -3.75
C ARG A 33 -9.87 11.16 -3.83
N ILE A 34 -9.97 10.32 -2.79
CA ILE A 34 -10.96 9.24 -2.73
C ILE A 34 -12.39 9.77 -2.80
N SER A 35 -12.62 10.96 -2.27
CA SER A 35 -13.94 11.62 -2.29
C SER A 35 -14.22 12.36 -3.60
N ASN A 36 -13.22 12.52 -4.49
CA ASN A 36 -13.37 13.23 -5.75
C ASN A 36 -13.74 12.26 -6.89
N ILE A 37 -14.59 12.70 -7.81
CA ILE A 37 -15.05 11.88 -8.93
C ILE A 37 -14.06 12.06 -10.09
N GLY A 38 -13.13 11.12 -10.24
CA GLY A 38 -12.20 11.09 -11.38
C GLY A 38 -11.10 10.05 -11.22
N THR A 39 -10.61 9.51 -12.34
CA THR A 39 -9.47 8.60 -12.35
C THR A 39 -8.18 9.41 -12.41
N LEU A 40 -7.34 9.33 -11.37
CA LEU A 40 -6.03 9.96 -11.35
C LEU A 40 -4.95 8.99 -11.82
N THR A 41 -3.92 9.53 -12.48
CA THR A 41 -2.72 8.75 -12.82
C THR A 41 -2.06 8.26 -11.53
N VAL A 42 -1.77 6.96 -11.49
CA VAL A 42 -1.09 6.32 -10.35
C VAL A 42 0.29 6.93 -10.16
N ASN A 43 0.58 7.41 -8.95
CA ASN A 43 1.90 7.93 -8.60
C ASN A 43 2.85 6.76 -8.30
N SER A 44 3.79 6.50 -9.21
CA SER A 44 4.81 5.44 -9.07
C SER A 44 5.84 5.71 -7.97
N ASP A 45 5.94 6.94 -7.48
CA ASP A 45 6.90 7.32 -6.44
C ASP A 45 6.40 6.92 -5.03
N TRP A 46 5.11 6.59 -4.91
CA TRP A 46 4.53 6.15 -3.66
C TRP A 46 4.79 4.66 -3.43
N MET A 47 5.09 4.29 -2.19
CA MET A 47 5.22 2.88 -1.80
C MET A 47 3.92 2.10 -2.03
N GLY A 48 2.78 2.79 -1.97
CA GLY A 48 1.45 2.23 -2.19
C GLY A 48 0.84 1.61 -0.93
N ALA A 49 -0.23 0.84 -1.13
CA ALA A 49 -1.01 0.25 -0.04
C ALA A 49 -1.40 -1.20 -0.31
N PHE A 50 -1.55 -1.98 0.76
CA PHE A 50 -2.13 -3.32 0.72
C PHE A 50 -3.53 -3.27 1.31
N THR A 51 -4.48 -3.94 0.66
CA THR A 51 -5.83 -4.05 1.21
C THR A 51 -6.46 -5.40 0.88
N HIS A 52 -7.29 -5.89 1.81
CA HIS A 52 -8.11 -7.07 1.63
C HIS A 52 -9.53 -6.73 1.15
N GLU A 53 -9.87 -5.44 1.09
CA GLU A 53 -11.19 -4.94 0.71
C GLU A 53 -11.19 -4.47 -0.74
N SER A 54 -12.05 -5.06 -1.58
CA SER A 54 -12.12 -4.74 -3.01
C SER A 54 -12.53 -3.28 -3.24
N ASP A 55 -13.48 -2.77 -2.45
CA ASP A 55 -13.97 -1.39 -2.59
C ASP A 55 -12.89 -0.38 -2.24
N MET A 56 -12.13 -0.64 -1.16
CA MET A 56 -11.00 0.20 -0.79
C MET A 56 -9.90 0.13 -1.84
N CYS A 57 -9.63 -1.04 -2.41
CA CYS A 57 -8.66 -1.22 -3.49
C CYS A 57 -9.01 -0.32 -4.69
N ASN A 58 -10.27 -0.34 -5.12
CA ASN A 58 -10.71 0.50 -6.22
C ASN A 58 -10.61 2.00 -5.89
N LYS A 59 -11.05 2.41 -4.69
CA LYS A 59 -10.94 3.81 -4.24
C LYS A 59 -9.51 4.32 -4.24
N LEU A 60 -8.58 3.53 -3.71
CA LEU A 60 -7.15 3.85 -3.69
C LEU A 60 -6.58 3.97 -5.11
N TYR A 61 -6.89 3.01 -5.98
CA TYR A 61 -6.46 3.02 -7.36
C TYR A 61 -6.95 4.28 -8.10
N MET A 62 -8.24 4.62 -7.95
CA MET A 62 -8.82 5.82 -8.57
C MET A 62 -8.23 7.13 -8.01
N ALA A 63 -7.82 7.12 -6.74
CA ALA A 63 -7.09 8.24 -6.11
C ALA A 63 -5.62 8.36 -6.57
N GLY A 64 -5.16 7.49 -7.46
CA GLY A 64 -3.79 7.47 -7.97
C GLY A 64 -2.79 6.81 -7.02
N VAL A 65 -3.25 5.99 -6.07
CA VAL A 65 -2.41 5.25 -5.13
C VAL A 65 -2.08 3.87 -5.71
N PRO A 66 -0.80 3.47 -5.81
CA PRO A 66 -0.45 2.09 -6.11
C PRO A 66 -1.03 1.16 -5.04
N VAL A 67 -1.76 0.12 -5.44
CA VAL A 67 -2.48 -0.73 -4.48
C VAL A 67 -2.43 -2.20 -4.88
N TRP A 68 -2.19 -3.05 -3.89
CA TRP A 68 -2.22 -4.50 -4.04
C TRP A 68 -3.40 -5.08 -3.26
N TYR A 69 -4.31 -5.70 -4.01
CA TYR A 69 -5.42 -6.45 -3.45
C TYR A 69 -4.91 -7.81 -2.93
N VAL A 70 -4.81 -7.94 -1.62
CA VAL A 70 -4.32 -9.15 -0.96
C VAL A 70 -5.50 -10.09 -0.74
N ARG A 71 -5.62 -11.13 -1.57
CA ARG A 71 -6.63 -12.18 -1.39
C ARG A 71 -6.23 -13.11 -0.25
N THR A 72 -7.16 -13.36 0.68
CA THR A 72 -6.98 -14.41 1.68
C THR A 72 -6.82 -15.77 0.98
N LYS A 73 -5.95 -16.64 1.48
CA LYS A 73 -5.75 -17.99 0.92
C LYS A 73 -7.05 -18.78 0.75
N ALA A 74 -8.01 -18.60 1.66
CA ALA A 74 -9.33 -19.23 1.59
C ALA A 74 -10.13 -18.86 0.32
N TYR A 75 -9.84 -17.72 -0.30
CA TYR A 75 -10.50 -17.23 -1.53
C TYR A 75 -9.66 -17.46 -2.80
N ILE A 76 -8.54 -18.18 -2.69
CA ILE A 76 -7.75 -18.62 -3.85
C ILE A 76 -8.19 -20.04 -4.17
N PRO A 77 -8.86 -20.29 -5.32
CA PRO A 77 -9.23 -21.63 -5.72
C PRO A 77 -7.99 -22.54 -5.77
N ALA A 78 -8.08 -23.76 -5.25
CA ALA A 78 -6.95 -24.70 -5.23
C ALA A 78 -6.41 -25.04 -6.63
N ASN A 79 -7.24 -24.83 -7.66
CA ASN A 79 -6.90 -25.04 -9.08
C ASN A 79 -6.50 -23.75 -9.81
N MET A 80 -6.38 -22.60 -9.13
CA MET A 80 -5.99 -21.34 -9.76
C MET A 80 -4.53 -21.43 -10.24
N LYS A 81 -4.32 -21.40 -11.56
CA LYS A 81 -2.98 -21.36 -12.16
C LYS A 81 -2.53 -19.90 -12.28
N ILE A 82 -1.37 -19.58 -11.71
CA ILE A 82 -0.71 -18.30 -11.95
C ILE A 82 -0.06 -18.39 -13.34
N ILE A 83 -0.62 -17.66 -14.30
CA ILE A 83 -0.04 -17.53 -15.65
C ILE A 83 0.96 -16.38 -15.59
N LYS A 84 2.24 -16.65 -15.91
CA LYS A 84 3.22 -15.57 -16.02
C LYS A 84 2.83 -14.67 -17.21
N PRO A 85 2.88 -13.34 -17.06
CA PRO A 85 2.68 -12.45 -18.20
C PRO A 85 3.75 -12.75 -19.26
N VAL A 86 3.31 -12.77 -20.52
CA VAL A 86 4.13 -13.00 -21.72
C VAL A 86 4.93 -11.76 -22.05
#